data_AF-A0A1R4LEA3-F1
#
_entry.id   AF-A0A1R4LEA3-F1
#
_cell.length_a   1.000
_cell.length_b   1.000
_cell.length_c   1.000
_cell.angle_alpha   90.00
_cell.angle_beta   90.00
_cell.angle_gamma   90.00
#
_symmetry.space_group_name_H-M   'P 1'
#
loop_
_entity.id
_entity.type
_entity.pdbx_description
1 polymer ?
#
loop_
_entity_poly.entity_id
_entity_poly.type
_entity_poly.pdbx_seq_one_letter_code
_entity_poly.pdbx_strand_id
1 'polypeptide(L)' 'MDFLTSPWFIITVVISIIVGNVAALKYLTPKNLDKLNKNHKNDLDRLLELDKKHQQEIKKRDE' A
#
# COMPACT_ATOMS: atom_id res chain seq x y z
N MET A 1 32.75 -27.22 -13.53
CA MET A 1 32.10 -27.31 -12.21
C MET A 1 32.57 -26.20 -11.26
N ASP A 2 33.33 -25.21 -11.75
CA ASP A 2 33.93 -24.15 -10.92
C ASP A 2 33.18 -22.81 -10.99
N PHE A 3 32.18 -22.71 -11.88
CA PHE A 3 31.43 -21.46 -12.07
C PHE A 3 30.36 -21.24 -10.99
N LEU A 4 29.76 -22.32 -10.46
CA LEU A 4 28.74 -22.23 -9.42
C LEU A 4 29.33 -22.00 -8.01
N THR A 5 30.56 -22.46 -7.76
CA THR A 5 31.31 -22.27 -6.50
C THR A 5 32.30 -21.10 -6.56
N SER A 6 32.17 -20.24 -7.57
CA SER A 6 32.92 -18.99 -7.65
C SER A 6 32.57 -18.09 -6.46
N PRO A 7 33.56 -17.54 -5.72
CA PRO A 7 33.34 -16.62 -4.60
C PRO A 7 32.45 -15.44 -4.99
N TRP A 8 32.56 -14.97 -6.22
CA TRP A 8 31.75 -13.88 -6.75
C TRP A 8 30.27 -14.23 -6.90
N PHE A 9 29.94 -15.46 -7.32
CA PHE A 9 28.56 -15.90 -7.52
C PHE A 9 27.82 -16.08 -6.19
N ILE A 10 28.53 -16.54 -5.16
CA ILE A 10 27.98 -16.68 -3.81
C ILE A 10 27.61 -15.31 -3.23
N ILE A 11 28.45 -14.29 -3.44
CA ILE A 11 28.20 -12.93 -2.96
C ILE A 11 26.94 -12.33 -3.61
N THR A 12 26.74 -12.51 -4.93
CA THR A 12 25.56 -11.97 -5.61
C THR A 12 24.26 -12.63 -5.16
N VAL A 13 24.29 -13.95 -4.89
CA VAL A 13 23.14 -14.68 -4.35
C VAL A 13 22.79 -14.17 -2.94
N VAL A 14 23.79 -13.98 -2.07
CA VAL A 14 23.58 -13.46 -0.71
C VAL A 14 23.00 -12.04 -0.73
N ILE A 15 23.53 -11.16 -1.59
CA ILE A 15 23.00 -9.79 -1.76
C ILE A 15 21.55 -9.84 -2.26
N SER A 16 21.22 -10.73 -3.19
CA SER A 16 19.86 -10.88 -3.71
C SER A 16 18.86 -11.30 -2.63
N ILE A 17 19.24 -12.23 -1.74
CA ILE A 17 18.39 -12.65 -0.60
C ILE A 17 18.20 -11.50 0.39
N ILE A 18 19.24 -10.72 0.68
CA ILE A 18 19.17 -9.56 1.56
C ILE A 18 18.24 -8.49 0.95
N VAL A 19 18.42 -8.16 -0.33
CA VAL A 19 17.57 -7.20 -1.03
C VAL A 19 16.14 -7.70 -1.16
N GLY A 20 15.91 -9.00 -1.36
CA GLY A 20 14.57 -9.61 -1.36
C GLY A 20 13.85 -9.45 -0.02
N ASN A 21 14.53 -9.71 1.09
CA ASN A 21 13.99 -9.53 2.44
C ASN A 21 13.77 -8.05 2.80
N VAL A 22 14.70 -7.17 2.40
CA VAL A 22 14.58 -5.73 2.59
C VAL A 22 13.53 -5.13 1.66
N ALA A 23 13.31 -5.69 0.47
CA ALA A 23 12.26 -5.27 -0.45
C ALA A 23 10.88 -5.54 0.12
N ALA A 24 10.66 -6.63 0.85
CA ALA A 24 9.41 -6.84 1.60
C ALA A 24 9.19 -5.74 2.66
N LEU A 25 10.24 -5.35 3.39
CA LEU A 25 10.19 -4.23 4.35
C LEU A 25 10.02 -2.87 3.67
N LYS A 26 10.60 -2.66 2.48
CA LYS A 26 10.42 -1.46 1.67
C LYS A 26 9.06 -1.44 0.97
N TYR A 27 8.44 -2.59 0.72
CA TYR A 27 7.05 -2.65 0.29
C TYR A 27 6.10 -2.29 1.44
N LEU A 28 6.50 -2.63 2.67
CA LEU A 28 5.91 -2.14 3.92
C LEU A 28 6.35 -0.71 4.30
N THR A 29 6.88 0.08 3.35
CA THR A 29 7.28 1.47 3.62
C THR A 29 6.08 2.24 4.17
N PRO A 30 6.19 2.86 5.36
CA PRO A 30 5.09 3.57 6.00
C PRO A 30 4.55 4.71 5.14
N LYS A 31 5.36 5.30 4.25
CA LYS A 31 4.94 6.37 3.33
C LYS A 31 3.92 5.92 2.26
N ASN A 32 3.96 4.65 1.85
CA ASN A 32 2.96 4.09 0.93
C ASN A 32 1.68 3.68 1.69
N LEU A 33 1.83 3.18 2.92
CA LEU A 33 0.71 2.95 3.84
C LEU A 33 0.02 4.25 4.26
N ASP A 34 0.78 5.32 4.49
CA ASP A 34 0.27 6.63 4.86
C ASP A 34 -0.49 7.27 3.71
N LYS A 35 0.01 7.14 2.47
CA LYS A 35 -0.74 7.50 1.25
C LYS A 35 -2.03 6.70 1.08
N LEU A 36 -1.99 5.39 1.33
CA LEU A 36 -3.15 4.51 1.20
C LEU A 36 -4.21 4.80 2.28
N ASN A 37 -3.78 5.06 3.52
CA ASN A 37 -4.64 5.50 4.62
C ASN A 37 -5.25 6.88 4.35
N LYS A 38 -4.46 7.84 3.83
CA LYS A 38 -4.98 9.17 3.46
C LYS A 38 -6.03 9.10 2.36
N ASN A 39 -5.83 8.21 1.38
CA ASN A 39 -6.77 8.02 0.29
C ASN A 39 -8.08 7.36 0.79
N HIS A 40 -7.98 6.37 1.66
CA HIS A 40 -9.14 5.74 2.29
C HIS A 40 -9.97 6.70 3.15
N LYS A 41 -9.31 7.59 3.91
CA LYS A 41 -9.99 8.64 4.69
C LYS A 41 -10.75 9.63 3.80
N ASN A 42 -10.17 10.02 2.66
CA ASN A 42 -10.82 10.95 1.74
C ASN A 42 -12.09 10.35 1.09
N ASP A 43 -12.02 9.09 0.67
CA ASP A 43 -13.18 8.38 0.12
C ASP A 43 -14.27 8.18 1.18
N LEU A 44 -13.91 7.87 2.43
CA LEU A 44 -14.88 7.72 3.51
C LEU A 44 -15.61 9.04 3.83
N ASP A 45 -14.91 10.17 3.87
CA ASP A 45 -15.51 11.50 4.06
C ASP A 45 -16.49 11.84 2.92
N ARG A 46 -16.12 11.53 1.67
CA ARG A 46 -16.99 11.75 0.50
C ARG A 46 -18.26 10.91 0.54
N LEU A 47 -18.14 9.64 0.92
CA LEU A 47 -19.28 8.74 1.09
C LEU A 47 -20.23 9.24 2.18
N LEU A 48 -19.68 9.73 3.29
CA LEU A 48 -20.46 10.26 4.40
C LEU A 48 -21.18 11.56 4.04
N GLU A 49 -20.55 12.43 3.24
CA GLU A 49 -21.19 13.63 2.71
C GLU A 49 -22.32 13.30 1.72
N LEU A 50 -22.10 12.33 0.83
CA LEU A 50 -23.10 11.85 -0.12
C LEU A 50 -24.32 11.25 0.59
N ASP A 51 -24.10 10.41 1.59
CA ASP A 51 -25.19 9.81 2.36
C ASP A 51 -26.01 10.88 3.09
N LYS A 52 -25.32 11.85 3.72
CA LYS A 52 -25.98 12.98 4.39
C LYS A 52 -26.83 13.82 3.43
N LYS A 53 -26.37 14.03 2.18
CA LYS A 53 -27.14 14.73 1.15
C LYS A 53 -28.36 13.92 0.71
N HIS A 54 -28.22 12.63 0.45
CA HIS A 54 -29.35 11.77 0.12
C HIS A 54 -30.40 11.74 1.24
N GLN A 55 -29.98 11.63 2.50
CA GLN A 55 -30.90 11.69 3.64
C GLN A 55 -31.65 13.02 3.72
N GLN A 56 -30.98 14.13 3.43
CA GLN A 56 -31.61 15.45 3.38
C GLN A 56 -32.59 15.59 2.21
N GLU A 57 -32.25 15.07 1.04
CA GLU A 57 -33.16 15.07 -0.12
C GLU A 57 -34.39 14.21 0.10
N ILE A 58 -34.23 13.01 0.67
CA ILE A 58 -35.36 12.14 1.03
C ILE A 58 -36.27 12.87 2.02
N LYS A 59 -35.69 13.44 3.09
CA LYS A 59 -36.45 14.21 4.09
C LYS A 59 -37.20 15.39 3.49
N LYS A 60 -36.61 16.10 2.53
CA LYS A 60 -37.23 17.25 1.84
C LYS A 60 -38.31 16.84 0.83
N ARG A 61 -38.30 15.58 0.38
CA ARG A 61 -39.30 15.04 -0.55
C ARG A 61 -40.55 14.51 0.17
N ASP A 62 -40.39 14.13 1.43
CA ASP A 62 -41.47 13.69 2.32
C ASP A 62 -42.13 14.84 3.10
N GLU A 63 -41.66 16.08 2.93
CA GLU A 63 -42.16 17.33 3.54
C GLU A 63 -42.85 18.21 2.48
#